data_AF-A0A194WX75-F1
#
_entry.id   AF-A0A194WX75-F1
#
_cell.length_a   1.000
_cell.length_b   1.000
_cell.length_c   1.000
_cell.angle_alpha   90.00
_cell.angle_beta   90.00
_cell.angle_gamma   90.00
#
_symmetry.space_group_name_H-M   'P 1'
#
loop_
_entity.id
_entity.type
_entity.pdbx_description
1 polymer ?
#
loop_
_entity_poly.entity_id
_entity_poly.type
_entity_poly.pdbx_seq_one_letter_code
_entity_poly.pdbx_strand_id
1 'polypeptide(L)'
;MSFSFSIPETSSPSSEEVLSLPSYAQNELPDLDLPKLILISHAHSPPLNPAPQLRFDLRNLPNPPKRIRDAHVGTSKRLQEWMEADPAFLARLEEIREEIREAMDGLIRRHEKKEVLRVDVDEEPKEKDRGYEHDEGPVVNGDSQKKTEEDESGYRRVYNEQDFSGLELRVGIVCAMGRHRSVAMVEELSRVSWPGWDVEVEHRDVAKKRGTGGGKSGGKGSRGTRGSFASYSTNDDSE
;
A
#
# COMPACT_ATOMS: atom_id res chain seq x y z
N MET A 1 66.74 -9.28 -1.63
CA MET A 1 66.50 -10.15 -0.45
C MET A 1 65.07 -10.63 -0.58
N SER A 2 64.89 -11.86 -1.06
CA SER A 2 63.58 -12.42 -1.40
C SER A 2 63.19 -13.40 -0.31
N PHE A 3 62.14 -13.10 0.46
CA PHE A 3 61.62 -13.99 1.49
C PHE A 3 60.56 -14.91 0.88
N SER A 4 60.93 -16.17 0.68
CA SER A 4 59.98 -17.25 0.37
C SER A 4 59.30 -17.70 1.66
N PHE A 5 57.99 -17.50 1.74
CA PHE A 5 57.16 -17.94 2.86
C PHE A 5 56.52 -19.28 2.48
N SER A 6 57.01 -20.38 3.04
CA SER A 6 56.35 -21.70 2.91
C SER A 6 55.15 -21.74 3.85
N ILE A 7 53.96 -21.91 3.28
CA ILE A 7 52.72 -22.17 4.03
C ILE A 7 52.68 -23.67 4.36
N PRO A 8 52.47 -24.07 5.63
CA PRO A 8 52.27 -25.47 5.98
C PRO A 8 50.88 -25.94 5.52
N GLU A 9 50.84 -27.10 4.87
CA GLU A 9 49.60 -27.79 4.50
C GLU A 9 48.81 -28.15 5.76
N THR A 10 47.68 -27.49 5.95
CA THR A 10 46.70 -27.83 6.99
C THR A 10 45.95 -29.09 6.56
N SER A 11 46.27 -30.19 7.23
CA SER A 11 45.56 -31.46 7.16
C SER A 11 44.06 -31.25 7.37
N SER A 12 43.27 -31.76 6.44
CA SER A 12 41.82 -31.81 6.53
C SER A 12 41.39 -32.77 7.65
N PRO A 13 40.63 -32.33 8.67
CA PRO A 13 39.89 -33.27 9.50
C PRO A 13 38.70 -33.79 8.69
N SER A 14 38.78 -35.09 8.37
CA SER A 14 37.64 -35.91 8.00
C SER A 14 36.68 -36.07 9.19
N SER A 15 35.49 -36.61 8.91
CA SER A 15 34.40 -36.99 9.83
C SER A 15 33.55 -35.85 10.37
N GLU A 16 32.49 -35.56 9.62
CA GLU A 16 31.08 -35.60 10.05
C GLU A 16 30.80 -35.65 11.56
N GLU A 17 31.21 -34.63 12.31
CA GLU A 17 30.49 -34.26 13.53
C GLU A 17 29.25 -33.47 13.11
N VAL A 18 28.17 -34.22 12.88
CA VAL A 18 26.81 -33.70 12.87
C VAL A 18 26.59 -33.12 14.27
N LEU A 19 26.90 -31.83 14.45
CA LEU A 19 26.55 -31.07 15.64
C LEU A 19 25.02 -31.05 15.72
N SER A 20 24.46 -32.09 16.36
CA SER A 20 23.05 -32.17 16.69
C SER A 20 22.76 -30.99 17.58
N LEU A 21 22.21 -29.92 16.99
CA LEU A 21 21.74 -28.77 17.75
C LEU A 21 20.81 -29.30 18.85
N PRO A 22 21.02 -28.89 20.10
CA PRO A 22 20.20 -29.36 21.21
C PRO A 22 18.73 -29.03 20.94
N SER A 23 17.81 -29.90 21.38
CA SER A 23 16.38 -29.83 21.01
C SER A 23 15.70 -28.50 21.30
N TYR A 24 16.22 -27.69 22.23
CA TYR A 24 15.72 -26.34 22.50
C TYR A 24 15.97 -25.35 21.35
N ALA A 25 16.96 -25.59 20.50
CA ALA A 25 17.25 -24.82 19.30
C ALA A 25 16.48 -25.33 18.06
N GLN A 26 15.78 -26.45 18.18
CA GLN A 26 14.88 -27.00 17.15
C GLN A 26 13.43 -26.55 17.33
N ASN A 27 13.13 -25.84 18.42
CA ASN A 27 11.86 -25.15 18.57
C ASN A 27 11.92 -23.92 17.67
N GLU A 28 11.33 -24.03 16.48
CA GLU A 28 11.05 -22.88 15.63
C GLU A 28 10.41 -21.81 16.50
N LEU A 29 11.07 -20.65 16.61
CA LEU A 29 10.49 -19.50 17.29
C LEU A 29 9.11 -19.31 16.66
N PRO A 30 8.03 -19.20 17.45
CA PRO A 30 6.72 -18.95 16.89
C PRO A 30 6.85 -17.73 15.98
N ASP A 31 6.38 -17.85 14.74
CA ASP A 31 6.30 -16.71 13.82
C ASP A 31 5.67 -15.57 14.60
N LEU A 32 6.49 -14.60 15.00
CA LEU A 32 6.00 -13.47 15.75
C LEU A 32 5.09 -12.74 14.76
N ASP A 33 3.79 -12.83 14.98
CA ASP A 33 2.77 -12.12 14.22
C ASP A 33 2.99 -10.62 14.42
N LEU A 34 3.95 -10.08 13.66
CA LEU A 34 4.31 -8.69 13.67
C LEU A 34 3.11 -7.90 13.11
N PRO A 35 2.85 -6.72 13.69
CA PRO A 35 1.83 -5.83 13.15
C PRO A 35 2.18 -5.46 11.70
N LYS A 36 1.17 -5.39 10.84
CA LYS A 36 1.34 -5.20 9.39
C LYS A 36 0.94 -3.79 8.96
N LEU A 37 1.83 -3.12 8.23
CA LEU A 37 1.59 -1.84 7.58
C LEU A 37 1.45 -2.05 6.07
N ILE A 38 0.25 -1.89 5.53
CA ILE A 38 -0.02 -2.06 4.10
C ILE A 38 -0.13 -0.69 3.43
N LEU A 39 0.84 -0.34 2.59
CA LEU A 39 0.89 0.91 1.84
C LEU A 39 0.33 0.71 0.43
N ILE A 40 -0.80 1.35 0.11
CA ILE A 40 -1.56 1.09 -1.11
C ILE A 40 -1.62 2.33 -1.99
N SER A 41 -0.96 2.29 -3.15
CA SER A 41 -1.11 3.34 -4.15
C SER A 41 -2.31 3.07 -5.07
N HIS A 42 -3.15 4.08 -5.28
CA HIS A 42 -4.35 3.92 -6.12
C HIS A 42 -4.84 5.23 -6.77
N ALA A 43 -5.66 5.07 -7.81
CA ALA A 43 -6.37 6.16 -8.46
C ALA A 43 -7.56 6.62 -7.62
N HIS A 44 -7.93 7.89 -7.77
CA HIS A 44 -9.08 8.50 -7.07
C HIS A 44 -10.39 7.74 -7.27
N SER A 45 -10.55 7.06 -8.40
CA SER A 45 -11.71 6.23 -8.70
C SER A 45 -11.30 4.95 -9.43
N PRO A 46 -11.93 3.80 -9.13
CA PRO A 46 -12.92 3.56 -8.06
C PRO A 46 -12.29 3.62 -6.65
N PRO A 47 -13.07 3.73 -5.56
CA PRO A 47 -12.54 3.59 -4.20
C PRO A 47 -11.96 2.19 -3.95
N LEU A 48 -11.10 2.06 -2.95
CA LEU A 48 -10.55 0.76 -2.52
C LEU A 48 -11.61 -0.03 -1.74
N ASN A 49 -11.63 -1.35 -1.97
CA ASN A 49 -12.39 -2.32 -1.20
C ASN A 49 -11.44 -3.47 -0.80
N PRO A 50 -11.17 -3.70 0.50
CA PRO A 50 -11.66 -2.91 1.63
C PRO A 50 -11.06 -1.51 1.66
N ALA A 51 -11.77 -0.56 2.27
CA ALA A 51 -11.31 0.81 2.38
C ALA A 51 -10.14 0.90 3.38
N PRO A 52 -9.14 1.75 3.10
CA PRO A 52 -8.00 1.92 3.99
C PRO A 52 -8.42 2.72 5.23
N GLN A 53 -7.74 2.49 6.36
CA GLN A 53 -7.95 3.22 7.61
C GLN A 53 -7.42 4.66 7.52
N LEU A 54 -6.34 4.88 6.77
CA LEU A 54 -5.81 6.20 6.46
C LEU A 54 -5.85 6.44 4.96
N ARG A 55 -6.19 7.68 4.55
CA ARG A 55 -6.25 8.04 3.13
C ARG A 55 -5.66 9.42 2.89
N PHE A 56 -4.68 9.49 1.99
CA PHE A 56 -3.98 10.72 1.65
C PHE A 56 -4.15 11.06 0.17
N ASP A 57 -4.55 12.30 -0.13
CA ASP A 57 -4.75 12.77 -1.51
C ASP A 57 -3.59 13.64 -1.99
N LEU A 58 -2.88 13.17 -3.02
CA LEU A 58 -1.71 13.85 -3.58
C LEU A 58 -2.03 14.65 -4.84
N ARG A 59 -3.31 14.91 -5.14
CA ARG A 59 -3.68 15.69 -6.34
C ARG A 59 -3.22 17.15 -6.27
N ASN A 60 -3.02 17.68 -5.07
CA ASN A 60 -2.54 19.04 -4.81
C ASN A 60 -1.03 19.20 -5.01
N LEU A 61 -0.26 18.10 -5.06
CA LEU A 61 1.18 18.14 -5.30
C LEU A 61 1.52 18.45 -6.77
N PRO A 62 2.70 19.05 -7.05
CA PRO A 62 3.09 19.41 -8.40
C PRO A 62 3.09 18.19 -9.33
N ASN A 63 2.65 18.44 -10.55
CA ASN A 63 2.46 17.39 -11.54
C ASN A 63 3.76 17.21 -12.34
N PRO A 64 4.28 15.98 -12.49
CA PRO A 64 5.47 15.76 -13.29
C PRO A 64 5.30 16.26 -14.73
N PRO A 65 6.38 16.69 -15.41
CA PRO A 65 6.33 17.10 -16.81
C PRO A 65 5.72 16.01 -17.70
N LYS A 66 4.93 16.42 -18.70
CA LYS A 66 4.20 15.50 -19.59
C LYS A 66 5.09 14.39 -20.17
N ARG A 67 6.30 14.76 -20.63
CA ARG A 67 7.27 13.81 -21.20
C ARG A 67 7.63 12.69 -20.22
N ILE A 68 7.82 13.02 -18.94
CA ILE A 68 8.11 12.04 -17.88
C ILE A 68 6.86 11.21 -17.60
N ARG A 69 5.69 11.83 -17.44
CA ARG A 69 4.44 11.10 -17.15
C ARG A 69 4.05 10.06 -18.20
N ASP A 70 4.37 10.31 -19.46
CA ASP A 70 4.00 9.41 -20.55
C ASP A 70 4.99 8.24 -20.70
N ALA A 71 6.28 8.47 -20.41
CA ALA A 71 7.31 7.44 -20.48
C ALA A 71 7.47 6.61 -19.20
N HIS A 72 7.10 7.17 -18.05
CA HIS A 72 7.49 6.65 -16.75
C HIS A 72 6.30 6.49 -15.78
N VAL A 73 6.48 5.58 -14.82
CA VAL A 73 5.56 5.31 -13.69
C VAL A 73 6.27 5.64 -12.38
N GLY A 74 5.54 5.69 -11.28
CA GLY A 74 6.09 6.12 -9.99
C GLY A 74 7.21 5.23 -9.43
N THR A 75 7.35 3.98 -9.91
CA THR A 75 8.45 3.07 -9.54
C THR A 75 9.73 3.33 -10.32
N SER A 76 9.70 4.19 -11.34
CA SER A 76 10.89 4.44 -12.16
C SER A 76 11.78 5.50 -11.52
N LYS A 77 13.09 5.23 -11.52
CA LYS A 77 14.11 6.10 -10.94
C LYS A 77 14.01 7.56 -11.41
N ARG A 78 13.81 7.77 -12.73
CA ARG A 78 13.73 9.12 -13.30
C ARG A 78 12.54 9.93 -12.76
N LEU A 79 11.43 9.27 -12.46
CA LEU A 79 10.26 9.95 -11.89
C LEU A 79 10.47 10.18 -10.39
N GLN A 80 11.04 9.22 -9.66
CA GLN A 80 11.41 9.37 -8.25
C GLN A 80 12.36 10.57 -8.04
N GLU A 81 13.47 10.63 -8.79
CA GLU A 81 14.43 11.75 -8.73
C GLU A 81 13.76 13.12 -8.98
N TRP A 82 12.76 13.18 -9.87
CA TRP A 82 12.03 14.42 -10.12
C TRP A 82 11.11 14.81 -8.94
N MET A 83 10.46 13.83 -8.31
CA MET A 83 9.60 14.08 -7.14
C MET A 83 10.44 14.45 -5.92
N GLU A 84 11.57 13.78 -5.69
CA GLU A 84 12.51 14.07 -4.60
C GLU A 84 13.13 15.46 -4.70
N ALA A 85 13.31 15.97 -5.92
CA ALA A 85 13.80 17.33 -6.14
C ALA A 85 12.78 18.42 -5.75
N ASP A 86 11.51 18.07 -5.53
CA ASP A 86 10.47 19.02 -5.16
C ASP A 86 10.28 19.09 -3.64
N PRO A 87 10.48 20.27 -3.02
CA PRO A 87 10.34 20.41 -1.57
C PRO A 87 8.91 20.21 -1.07
N ALA A 88 7.89 20.49 -1.89
CA ALA A 88 6.50 20.28 -1.49
C ALA A 88 6.16 18.79 -1.36
N PHE A 89 6.73 17.96 -2.23
CA PHE A 89 6.64 16.50 -2.12
C PHE A 89 7.30 15.98 -0.84
N LEU A 90 8.53 16.42 -0.53
CA LEU A 90 9.24 15.99 0.68
C LEU A 90 8.53 16.43 1.96
N ALA A 91 8.03 17.67 2.01
CA ALA A 91 7.24 18.15 3.13
C ALA A 91 5.99 17.29 3.35
N ARG A 92 5.30 16.92 2.26
CA ARG A 92 4.11 16.07 2.34
C ARG A 92 4.45 14.62 2.72
N LEU A 93 5.61 14.11 2.31
CA LEU A 93 6.08 12.79 2.70
C LEU A 93 6.29 12.71 4.21
N GLU A 94 6.97 13.70 4.80
CA GLU A 94 7.23 13.70 6.24
C GLU A 94 5.93 13.87 7.04
N GLU A 95 5.00 14.73 6.60
CA GLU A 95 3.68 14.86 7.22
C GLU A 95 2.91 13.54 7.24
N ILE A 96 2.84 12.85 6.10
CA ILE A 96 2.18 11.54 6.00
C ILE A 96 2.87 10.51 6.89
N ARG A 97 4.20 10.53 6.94
CA ARG A 97 5.00 9.61 7.76
C ARG A 97 4.68 9.76 9.25
N GLU A 98 4.60 10.99 9.74
CA GLU A 98 4.25 11.26 11.14
C GLU A 98 2.82 10.79 11.45
N GLU A 99 1.85 11.09 10.58
CA GLU A 99 0.46 10.63 10.77
C GLU A 99 0.34 9.10 10.81
N ILE A 100 1.09 8.39 9.96
CA ILE A 100 1.12 6.93 9.98
C ILE A 100 1.68 6.42 11.32
N ARG A 101 2.78 7.02 11.83
CA ARG A 101 3.37 6.64 13.11
C ARG A 101 2.41 6.84 14.28
N GLU A 102 1.73 7.98 14.33
CA GLU A 102 0.72 8.24 15.36
C GLU A 102 -0.41 7.20 15.32
N ALA A 103 -0.85 6.82 14.11
CA ALA A 103 -1.87 5.80 13.95
C ALA A 103 -1.39 4.40 14.36
N MET A 104 -0.14 4.04 14.10
CA MET A 104 0.49 2.80 14.52
C MET A 104 0.52 2.70 16.05
N ASP A 105 1.01 3.75 16.73
CA ASP A 105 1.03 3.81 18.20
C ASP A 105 -0.38 3.73 18.79
N GLY A 106 -1.34 4.40 18.14
CA GLY A 106 -2.74 4.34 18.52
C GLY A 106 -3.37 2.96 18.32
N LEU A 107 -2.90 2.17 17.33
CA LEU A 107 -3.35 0.79 17.12
C LEU A 107 -2.81 -0.13 18.23
N ILE A 108 -1.52 -0.03 18.54
CA ILE A 108 -0.86 -0.84 19.58
C ILE A 108 -1.54 -0.60 20.94
N ARG A 109 -1.71 0.66 21.37
CA ARG A 109 -2.36 0.98 22.65
C ARG A 109 -3.78 0.44 22.76
N ARG A 110 -4.54 0.46 21.66
CA ARG A 110 -5.91 -0.08 21.63
C ARG A 110 -5.92 -1.60 21.73
N HIS A 111 -4.98 -2.26 21.07
CA HIS A 111 -4.85 -3.71 21.11
C HIS A 111 -4.44 -4.19 22.51
N GLU A 112 -3.42 -3.58 23.13
CA GLU A 112 -3.00 -3.88 24.49
C GLU A 112 -4.16 -3.74 25.49
N LYS A 113 -4.94 -2.65 25.39
CA LYS A 113 -6.11 -2.45 26.26
C LYS A 113 -7.18 -3.53 26.06
N LYS A 114 -7.41 -3.98 24.82
CA LYS A 114 -8.42 -4.99 24.50
C LYS A 114 -7.99 -6.38 24.97
N GLU A 115 -6.72 -6.72 24.84
CA GLU A 115 -6.15 -7.98 25.35
C GLU A 115 -6.24 -8.06 26.88
N VAL A 116 -5.86 -7.00 27.59
CA VAL A 116 -5.97 -6.96 29.07
C VAL A 116 -7.40 -7.17 29.56
N LEU A 117 -8.40 -6.64 28.85
CA LEU A 117 -9.82 -6.78 29.23
C LEU A 117 -10.42 -8.15 28.92
N ARG A 118 -9.77 -8.98 28.09
CA ARG A 118 -10.27 -10.32 27.75
C ARG A 118 -9.87 -11.40 28.75
N VAL A 119 -8.95 -11.12 29.67
CA VAL A 119 -8.34 -12.12 30.55
C VAL A 119 -9.19 -12.45 31.80
N ASP A 120 -10.25 -11.69 32.11
CA ASP A 120 -11.03 -11.88 33.35
C ASP A 120 -12.53 -12.22 33.16
N VAL A 121 -12.90 -13.06 32.18
CA VAL A 121 -14.30 -13.55 32.05
C VAL A 121 -14.38 -15.08 31.91
N ASP A 122 -13.94 -15.78 32.95
CA ASP A 122 -14.39 -17.12 33.37
C ASP A 122 -14.58 -16.98 34.90
N GLU A 123 -15.67 -17.24 35.61
CA GLU A 123 -16.93 -17.98 35.43
C GLU A 123 -18.01 -17.28 36.28
N GLU A 124 -19.28 -17.33 35.84
CA GLU A 124 -20.39 -17.59 36.77
C GLU A 124 -21.32 -18.61 36.09
N PRO A 125 -21.47 -19.83 36.65
CA PRO A 125 -22.33 -20.86 36.09
C PRO A 125 -23.73 -20.83 36.71
N LYS A 126 -24.73 -21.09 35.86
CA LYS A 126 -26.15 -21.48 36.16
C LYS A 126 -27.10 -20.29 36.43
N GLU A 127 -28.40 -20.32 36.14
CA GLU A 127 -29.29 -21.47 35.96
C GLU A 127 -30.55 -21.08 35.15
N LYS A 128 -31.00 -22.06 34.36
CA LYS A 128 -32.35 -22.36 33.85
C LYS A 128 -33.53 -21.41 34.16
N ASP A 129 -34.25 -21.16 33.06
CA ASP A 129 -35.70 -21.35 32.91
C ASP A 129 -36.64 -20.28 33.51
N ARG A 130 -37.10 -19.37 32.65
CA ARG A 130 -38.51 -18.96 32.59
C ARG A 130 -38.80 -18.29 31.25
N GLY A 131 -39.67 -18.93 30.48
CA GLY A 131 -40.22 -18.39 29.24
C GLY A 131 -40.95 -17.08 29.47
N TYR A 132 -40.78 -16.15 28.52
CA TYR A 132 -41.66 -15.01 28.34
C TYR A 132 -41.85 -14.75 26.86
N GLU A 133 -43.09 -14.41 26.52
CA GLU A 133 -43.67 -14.42 25.19
C GLU A 133 -43.13 -13.33 24.26
N HIS A 134 -43.27 -13.67 22.98
CA HIS A 134 -43.07 -12.88 21.77
C HIS A 134 -43.78 -11.52 21.85
N ASP A 135 -43.04 -10.41 21.75
CA ASP A 135 -43.57 -9.11 21.33
C ASP A 135 -42.71 -8.58 20.19
N GLU A 136 -43.34 -8.43 19.03
CA GLU A 136 -42.69 -8.02 17.79
C GLU A 136 -42.53 -6.49 17.75
N GLY A 137 -41.35 -6.03 18.19
CA GLY A 137 -40.89 -4.65 18.01
C GLY A 137 -40.02 -4.49 16.75
N PRO A 138 -40.06 -3.32 16.08
CA PRO A 138 -39.54 -3.15 14.73
C PRO A 138 -38.01 -3.13 14.68
N VAL A 139 -37.49 -3.85 13.68
CA VAL A 139 -36.08 -3.94 13.29
C VAL A 139 -35.53 -2.55 12.95
N VAL A 140 -34.84 -1.92 13.91
CA VAL A 140 -34.00 -0.75 13.65
C VAL A 140 -32.68 -1.27 13.08
N ASN A 141 -32.52 -1.12 11.76
CA ASN A 141 -31.28 -1.37 11.06
C ASN A 141 -30.13 -0.58 11.71
N GLY A 142 -29.11 -1.30 12.19
CA GLY A 142 -27.89 -0.72 12.76
C GLY A 142 -27.13 0.06 11.70
N ASP A 143 -27.37 1.36 11.67
CA ASP A 143 -26.61 2.34 10.91
C ASP A 143 -25.22 2.44 11.56
N SER A 144 -24.22 1.79 10.96
CA SER A 144 -22.82 1.99 11.33
C SER A 144 -22.46 3.45 11.10
N GLN A 145 -22.56 4.26 12.15
CA GLN A 145 -22.27 5.68 12.11
C GLN A 145 -20.78 5.90 11.82
N LYS A 146 -20.50 6.06 10.52
CA LYS A 146 -19.23 6.54 10.00
C LYS A 146 -19.00 7.97 10.48
N LYS A 147 -18.29 8.13 11.61
CA LYS A 147 -17.95 9.45 12.15
C LYS A 147 -16.91 10.12 11.24
N THR A 148 -17.37 11.01 10.37
CA THR A 148 -16.52 11.88 9.57
C THR A 148 -16.31 13.20 10.31
N GLU A 149 -15.12 13.40 10.85
CA GLU A 149 -14.66 14.72 11.30
C GLU A 149 -13.99 15.38 10.09
N GLU A 150 -14.55 16.48 9.62
CA GLU A 150 -13.97 17.32 8.58
C GLU A 150 -13.17 18.43 9.29
N ASP A 151 -11.85 18.34 9.21
CA ASP A 151 -10.94 19.38 9.69
C ASP A 151 -10.75 20.45 8.60
N GLU A 152 -10.35 21.66 9.03
CA GLU A 152 -10.19 22.85 8.18
C GLU A 152 -9.09 22.70 7.10
N SER A 153 -8.37 21.57 7.09
CA SER A 153 -7.33 21.22 6.11
C SER A 153 -7.91 20.65 4.80
N GLY A 154 -9.21 20.32 4.77
CA GLY A 154 -9.87 19.70 3.62
C GLY A 154 -9.57 18.21 3.46
N TYR A 155 -9.03 17.54 4.49
CA TYR A 155 -8.69 16.11 4.48
C TYR A 155 -9.70 15.28 5.27
N ARG A 156 -10.50 14.48 4.58
CA ARG A 156 -11.48 13.59 5.25
C ARG A 156 -10.79 12.37 5.88
N ARG A 157 -10.59 12.37 7.20
CA ARG A 157 -10.25 11.17 8.00
C ARG A 157 -11.43 10.21 7.99
N VAL A 158 -11.21 8.98 7.55
CA VAL A 158 -12.23 7.92 7.59
C VAL A 158 -11.69 6.75 8.38
N TYR A 159 -12.02 6.69 9.66
CA TYR A 159 -11.79 5.50 10.47
C TYR A 159 -12.89 4.48 10.12
N ASN A 160 -12.52 3.36 9.51
CA ASN A 160 -13.40 2.19 9.39
C ASN A 160 -13.08 1.24 10.54
N GLU A 161 -14.05 1.02 11.43
CA GLU A 161 -13.97 0.03 12.52
C GLU A 161 -14.22 -1.40 12.02
N GLN A 162 -13.72 -1.76 10.83
CA GLN A 162 -13.80 -3.15 10.39
C GLN A 162 -12.93 -4.02 11.31
N ASP A 163 -13.49 -5.13 11.78
CA ASP A 163 -12.87 -6.14 12.65
C ASP A 163 -11.69 -6.82 11.94
N PHE A 164 -10.54 -6.16 11.86
CA PHE A 164 -9.29 -6.80 11.46
C PHE A 164 -8.78 -7.59 12.67
N SER A 165 -8.72 -8.91 12.54
CA SER A 165 -8.32 -9.86 13.59
C SER A 165 -6.80 -9.87 13.86
N GLY A 166 -6.15 -8.72 13.72
CA GLY A 166 -4.71 -8.53 13.91
C GLY A 166 -4.34 -7.04 13.92
N LEU A 167 -3.12 -6.71 14.31
CA LEU A 167 -2.58 -5.36 14.28
C LEU A 167 -2.24 -4.94 12.82
N GLU A 168 -3.26 -4.78 11.97
CA GLU A 168 -3.10 -4.35 10.58
C GLU A 168 -3.50 -2.87 10.40
N LEU A 169 -2.64 -2.09 9.73
CA LEU A 169 -2.91 -0.71 9.31
C LEU A 169 -2.78 -0.59 7.80
N ARG A 170 -3.88 -0.32 7.09
CA ARG A 170 -3.89 -0.07 5.64
C ARG A 170 -3.94 1.44 5.36
N VAL A 171 -3.00 1.89 4.54
CA VAL A 171 -2.82 3.30 4.19
C VAL A 171 -3.00 3.46 2.69
N GLY A 172 -4.04 4.20 2.28
CA GLY A 172 -4.33 4.47 0.88
C GLY A 172 -3.78 5.81 0.41
N ILE A 173 -2.83 5.79 -0.52
CA ILE A 173 -2.28 6.99 -1.15
C ILE A 173 -2.90 7.18 -2.54
N VAL A 174 -3.57 8.31 -2.73
CA VAL A 174 -4.40 8.61 -3.90
C VAL A 174 -3.70 9.61 -4.80
N CYS A 175 -3.76 9.38 -6.11
CA CYS A 175 -3.63 10.47 -7.07
C CYS A 175 -4.68 10.32 -8.19
N ALA A 176 -4.65 11.21 -9.19
CA ALA A 176 -5.66 11.21 -10.26
C ALA A 176 -5.79 9.84 -10.97
N MET A 177 -4.66 9.24 -11.37
CA MET A 177 -4.65 7.99 -12.14
C MET A 177 -4.02 6.80 -11.42
N GLY A 178 -3.48 6.98 -10.21
CA GLY A 178 -2.86 5.90 -9.44
C GLY A 178 -1.52 5.36 -9.97
N ARG A 179 -0.79 6.15 -10.78
CA ARG A 179 0.39 5.64 -11.52
C ARG A 179 1.69 6.43 -11.34
N HIS A 180 1.61 7.64 -10.80
CA HIS A 180 2.75 8.56 -10.72
C HIS A 180 3.00 8.97 -9.27
N ARG A 181 2.41 10.10 -8.84
CA ARG A 181 2.58 10.69 -7.52
C ARG A 181 2.30 9.71 -6.37
N SER A 182 1.17 9.00 -6.43
CA SER A 182 0.80 8.03 -5.38
C SER A 182 1.77 6.86 -5.28
N VAL A 183 2.26 6.37 -6.42
CA VAL A 183 3.21 5.25 -6.47
C VAL A 183 4.56 5.69 -5.95
N ALA A 184 5.05 6.86 -6.39
CA ALA A 184 6.31 7.42 -5.92
C ALA A 184 6.29 7.67 -4.40
N MET A 185 5.19 8.22 -3.87
CA MET A 185 5.04 8.43 -2.42
C MET A 185 5.06 7.12 -1.63
N VAL A 186 4.37 6.08 -2.11
CA VAL A 186 4.38 4.77 -1.44
C VAL A 186 5.78 4.15 -1.47
N GLU A 187 6.48 4.22 -2.60
CA GLU A 187 7.85 3.73 -2.72
C GLU A 187 8.78 4.42 -1.72
N GLU A 188 8.70 5.74 -1.60
CA GLU A 188 9.50 6.49 -0.63
C GLU A 188 9.15 6.15 0.82
N LEU A 189 7.86 6.04 1.15
CA LEU A 189 7.43 5.62 2.49
C LEU A 189 7.87 4.20 2.83
N SER A 190 7.97 3.30 1.85
CA SER A 190 8.43 1.93 2.08
C SER A 190 9.93 1.83 2.38
N ARG A 191 10.72 2.83 1.97
CA ARG A 191 12.17 2.93 2.27
C ARG A 191 12.43 3.44 3.68
N VAL A 192 11.45 4.09 4.30
CA VAL A 192 11.53 4.58 5.68
C VAL A 192 11.52 3.38 6.63
N SER A 193 12.23 3.52 7.76
CA SER A 193 12.21 2.51 8.83
C SER A 193 10.91 2.58 9.64
N TRP A 194 10.25 1.44 9.78
CA TRP A 194 9.04 1.22 10.57
C TRP A 194 9.31 0.15 11.63
N PRO A 195 9.90 0.53 12.78
CA PRO A 195 10.39 -0.44 13.75
C PRO A 195 9.26 -1.26 14.36
N GLY A 196 9.41 -2.58 14.34
CA GLY A 196 8.44 -3.52 14.91
C GLY A 196 7.21 -3.76 14.03
N TRP A 197 7.22 -3.33 12.77
CA TRP A 197 6.14 -3.56 11.82
C TRP A 197 6.66 -4.22 10.55
N ASP A 198 5.87 -5.15 10.01
CA ASP A 198 6.08 -5.71 8.68
C ASP A 198 5.41 -4.81 7.64
N VAL A 199 6.13 -4.44 6.58
CA VAL A 199 5.68 -3.43 5.61
C VAL A 199 5.41 -4.08 4.27
N GLU A 200 4.16 -3.99 3.82
CA GLU A 200 3.72 -4.49 2.52
C GLU A 200 3.34 -3.33 1.60
N VAL A 201 3.75 -3.43 0.33
CA VAL A 201 3.51 -2.40 -0.68
C VAL A 201 2.60 -2.95 -1.77
N GLU A 202 1.47 -2.29 -1.99
CA GLU A 202 0.52 -2.61 -3.05
C GLU A 202 0.37 -1.46 -4.05
N HIS A 203 0.29 -1.80 -5.33
CA HIS A 203 0.12 -0.84 -6.42
C HIS A 203 -1.04 -1.21 -7.33
N ARG A 204 -2.23 -0.71 -7.01
CA ARG A 204 -3.48 -1.16 -7.67
C ARG A 204 -3.53 -0.89 -9.18
N ASP A 205 -2.99 0.25 -9.61
CA ASP A 205 -3.22 0.78 -10.96
C ASP A 205 -1.97 0.79 -11.86
N VAL A 206 -0.83 0.27 -11.37
CA VAL A 206 0.45 0.27 -12.12
C VAL A 206 0.44 -0.75 -13.27
N ALA A 207 -0.11 -1.94 -13.03
CA ALA A 207 -0.16 -3.03 -14.03
C ALA A 207 -1.23 -2.83 -15.12
N LYS A 208 -2.15 -1.88 -14.96
CA LYS A 208 -3.22 -1.63 -15.93
C LYS A 208 -2.64 -0.97 -17.18
N LYS A 209 -2.49 -1.76 -18.25
CA LYS A 209 -2.07 -1.27 -19.58
C LYS A 209 -2.98 -0.13 -20.04
N ARG A 210 -2.40 0.99 -20.49
CA ARG A 210 -3.15 2.12 -21.06
C ARG A 210 -3.96 1.59 -22.27
N GLY A 211 -5.27 1.38 -22.11
CA GLY A 211 -6.17 1.17 -23.24
C GLY A 211 -6.81 -0.21 -23.44
N THR A 212 -6.61 -1.22 -22.58
CA THR A 212 -7.29 -2.52 -22.75
C THR A 212 -8.71 -2.58 -22.18
N GLY A 213 -9.21 -1.52 -21.54
CA GLY A 213 -10.59 -1.40 -21.06
C GLY A 213 -11.61 -1.00 -22.12
N GLY A 214 -11.20 -0.88 -23.39
CA GLY A 214 -12.08 -0.58 -24.52
C GLY A 214 -12.17 -1.79 -25.45
N GLY A 215 -12.76 -2.88 -24.98
CA GLY A 215 -13.23 -3.94 -25.86
C GLY A 215 -14.31 -3.39 -26.81
N LYS A 216 -13.90 -2.75 -27.91
CA LYS A 216 -14.74 -2.63 -29.11
C LYS A 216 -14.76 -3.99 -29.78
N SER A 217 -15.57 -4.90 -29.24
CA SER A 217 -16.20 -5.92 -30.06
C SER A 217 -17.27 -5.23 -30.91
N GLY A 218 -17.24 -5.44 -32.23
CA GLY A 218 -18.35 -5.08 -33.12
C GLY A 218 -18.12 -3.83 -33.97
N GLY A 219 -17.52 -4.01 -35.15
CA GLY A 219 -17.42 -2.98 -36.17
C GLY A 219 -16.74 -3.47 -37.45
N LYS A 220 -17.10 -4.68 -37.90
CA LYS A 220 -16.80 -5.16 -39.26
C LYS A 220 -17.68 -4.38 -40.24
N GLY A 221 -17.07 -3.62 -41.15
CA GLY A 221 -17.73 -2.89 -42.24
C GLY A 221 -17.41 -1.40 -42.17
N SER A 222 -16.85 -0.73 -43.17
CA SER A 222 -17.00 -0.93 -44.60
C SER A 222 -15.68 -0.70 -45.35
N ARG A 223 -15.52 -1.44 -46.44
CA ARG A 223 -14.73 -1.06 -47.61
C ARG A 223 -15.23 0.30 -48.11
N GLY A 224 -14.34 1.30 -48.14
CA GLY A 224 -14.45 2.50 -48.99
C GLY A 224 -13.08 2.77 -49.59
N THR A 225 -12.83 2.32 -50.83
CA THR A 225 -12.77 3.21 -52.01
C THR A 225 -11.58 4.18 -51.89
N ARG A 226 -10.35 3.79 -52.25
CA ARG A 226 -9.76 3.86 -53.61
C ARG A 226 -10.14 5.14 -54.38
N GLY A 227 -9.22 6.10 -54.42
CA GLY A 227 -9.29 7.36 -55.17
C GLY A 227 -8.83 8.50 -54.26
N SER A 228 -7.97 9.43 -54.62
CA SER A 228 -7.35 9.73 -55.90
C SER A 228 -6.11 10.58 -55.61
N PHE A 229 -5.14 10.44 -56.50
CA PHE A 229 -3.98 11.29 -56.72
C PHE A 229 -4.37 12.79 -56.73
N ALA A 230 -3.61 13.62 -56.03
CA ALA A 230 -3.49 15.06 -56.31
C ALA A 230 -2.17 15.59 -55.73
N SER A 231 -1.10 15.42 -56.52
CA SER A 231 0.12 16.20 -56.51
C SER A 231 -0.17 17.65 -56.88
N TYR A 232 0.36 18.63 -56.16
CA TYR A 232 0.67 20.03 -56.57
C TYR A 232 1.26 20.71 -55.31
N SER A 233 2.21 21.63 -55.33
CA SER A 233 3.23 22.08 -56.26
C SER A 233 4.19 22.92 -55.42
N THR A 234 5.46 22.89 -55.79
CA THR A 234 6.49 23.81 -55.33
C THR A 234 6.23 25.23 -55.84
N ASN A 235 6.26 26.22 -54.95
CA ASN A 235 6.69 27.59 -55.20
C ASN A 235 7.72 27.83 -54.07
N ASP A 236 9.03 28.03 -54.24
CA ASP A 236 9.79 28.89 -55.16
C ASP A 236 9.14 30.24 -55.38
N ASP A 237 9.44 31.19 -54.49
CA ASP A 237 9.57 32.58 -54.88
C ASP A 237 10.57 33.29 -53.96
N SER A 238 11.29 34.24 -54.57
CA SER A 238 12.52 34.86 -54.12
C SER A 238 12.25 36.16 -53.36
N GLU A 239 13.18 36.55 -52.48
CA GLU A 239 13.91 37.84 -52.48
C GLU A 239 14.93 37.89 -51.33
#